data_AF-K1STC8-F1
#
_entry.id   AF-K1STC8-F1
#
_cell.length_a   1.000
_cell.length_b   1.000
_cell.length_c   1.000
_cell.angle_alpha   90.00
_cell.angle_beta   90.00
_cell.angle_gamma   90.00
#
_symmetry.space_group_name_H-M   'P 1'
#
loop_
_entity.id
_entity.type
_entity.pdbx_description
1 polymer ?
#
loop_
_entity_poly.entity_id
_entity_poly.type
_entity_poly.pdbx_seq_one_letter_code
_entity_poly.pdbx_strand_id
1 'polypeptide(L)'
;MPSCYILIAKPNIHVSTKWVYTNLVLDEHTNHPDIDGMLASMKKRDLLSLSNQIGNVLESVTIPAYPQIAAIKECMLQNGALGSLMS
;
A
#
# COMPACT_ATOMS: atom_id res chain seq x y z
N MET A 1 8.95 13.56 -2.06
CA MET A 1 8.16 13.25 -0.86
C MET A 1 8.13 14.48 0.05
N PRO A 2 6.97 15.00 0.46
CA PRO A 2 6.86 15.95 1.58
C PRO A 2 7.45 15.33 2.85
N SER A 3 7.95 16.15 3.78
CA SER A 3 8.40 15.65 5.08
C SER A 3 7.22 15.05 5.85
N CYS A 4 7.38 13.82 6.34
CA CYS A 4 6.35 13.09 7.07
C CYS A 4 6.98 12.06 8.02
N TYR A 5 6.18 11.54 8.94
CA TYR A 5 6.56 10.40 9.77
C TYR A 5 6.13 9.11 9.10
N ILE A 6 6.99 8.10 9.15
CA ILE A 6 6.71 6.76 8.64
C ILE A 6 6.60 5.81 9.84
N LEU A 7 5.44 5.17 9.98
CA LEU A 7 5.23 4.08 10.92
C LEU A 7 5.45 2.75 10.20
N ILE A 8 6.23 1.85 10.80
CA ILE A 8 6.49 0.52 10.25
C ILE A 8 5.98 -0.53 11.24
N ALA A 9 5.12 -1.43 10.76
CA ALA A 9 4.77 -2.66 11.49
C ALA A 9 5.44 -3.86 10.82
N LYS A 10 6.12 -4.69 11.62
CA LYS A 10 6.66 -5.97 11.18
C LYS A 10 5.89 -7.11 11.84
N PRO A 11 4.83 -7.64 11.20
CA PRO A 11 4.14 -8.80 11.73
C PRO A 11 4.98 -10.07 11.58
N ASN A 12 4.65 -11.10 12.36
CA ASN A 12 5.26 -12.42 12.28
C ASN A 12 4.69 -13.22 11.08
N ILE A 13 4.83 -12.65 9.88
CA ILE A 13 4.35 -13.18 8.61
C ILE A 13 5.53 -13.15 7.66
N HIS A 14 5.71 -14.26 6.97
CA HIS A 14 6.75 -14.42 5.95
C HIS A 14 6.07 -14.80 4.65
N VAL A 15 6.06 -13.86 3.70
CA VAL A 15 5.49 -14.09 2.38
C VAL A 15 6.65 -14.23 1.40
N SER A 16 6.70 -15.35 0.69
CA SER A 16 7.73 -15.56 -0.34
C SER A 16 7.46 -14.64 -1.53
N THR A 17 8.43 -13.82 -1.92
CA THR A 17 8.37 -13.01 -3.14
C THR A 17 8.00 -13.86 -4.36
N LYS A 18 8.61 -15.04 -4.50
CA LYS A 18 8.28 -15.99 -5.59
C LYS A 18 6.79 -16.36 -5.59
N TRP A 19 6.24 -16.66 -4.41
CA TRP A 19 4.82 -17.02 -4.28
C TRP A 19 3.93 -15.85 -4.69
N VAL A 20 4.21 -14.62 -4.24
CA VAL A 20 3.44 -13.43 -4.62
C VAL A 20 3.41 -13.25 -6.14
N TYR A 21 4.58 -13.22 -6.79
CA TYR A 21 4.67 -13.03 -8.24
C TYR A 21 4.04 -14.17 -9.04
N THR A 22 4.06 -15.40 -8.52
CA THR A 22 3.44 -16.56 -9.19
C THR A 22 1.91 -16.49 -9.14
N ASN A 23 1.35 -15.89 -8.08
CA ASN A 23 -0.09 -15.79 -7.89
C ASN A 23 -0.67 -14.45 -8.38
N LEU A 24 0.17 -13.46 -8.66
CA LEU A 24 -0.25 -12.18 -9.22
C LEU A 24 -0.78 -12.36 -10.64
N VAL A 25 -2.05 -12.02 -10.82
CA VAL A 25 -2.69 -11.93 -12.15
C VAL A 25 -2.75 -10.46 -12.53
N LEU A 26 -2.21 -10.14 -13.70
CA LEU A 26 -2.27 -8.80 -14.29
C LEU A 26 -3.11 -8.86 -15.56
N ASP A 27 -4.24 -8.18 -15.55
CA ASP A 27 -5.16 -8.04 -16.68
C ASP A 27 -5.66 -6.58 -16.81
N GLU A 28 -6.60 -6.37 -17.74
CA GLU A 28 -7.24 -5.07 -18.02
C GLU A 28 -8.05 -4.49 -16.85
N HIS A 29 -8.35 -5.29 -15.82
CA HIS A 29 -9.04 -4.87 -14.61
C HIS A 29 -8.09 -4.59 -13.45
N THR A 30 -6.78 -4.76 -13.66
CA THR A 30 -5.77 -4.45 -12.63
C THR A 30 -5.83 -2.98 -12.25
N ASN A 31 -6.17 -2.70 -11.00
CA ASN A 31 -6.11 -1.34 -10.47
C ASN A 31 -4.67 -0.96 -10.16
N HIS A 32 -4.06 -0.14 -11.02
CA HIS A 32 -2.72 0.40 -10.81
C HIS A 32 -2.78 1.70 -9.99
N PRO A 33 -1.85 1.91 -9.05
CA PRO A 33 -1.71 3.21 -8.40
C PRO A 33 -1.51 4.33 -9.44
N ASP A 34 -2.14 5.48 -9.20
CA ASP A 34 -2.04 6.67 -10.04
C ASP A 34 -0.66 7.34 -9.88
N ILE A 35 0.33 6.86 -10.62
CA ILE A 35 1.72 7.33 -10.55
C ILE A 35 1.80 8.83 -10.90
N ASP A 36 1.08 9.28 -11.93
CA ASP A 36 1.09 10.68 -12.37
C ASP A 36 0.48 11.59 -11.31
N GLY A 37 -0.63 11.17 -10.70
CA GLY A 37 -1.23 11.84 -9.56
C GLY A 37 -0.30 11.90 -8.36
N MET A 38 0.37 10.80 -8.01
CA MET A 38 1.35 10.76 -6.93
C MET A 38 2.51 11.72 -7.19
N LEU A 39 3.05 11.76 -8.42
CA LEU A 39 4.09 12.71 -8.82
C LEU A 39 3.63 14.15 -8.71
N ALA A 40 2.39 14.45 -9.11
CA ALA A 40 1.80 15.79 -8.98
C ALA A 40 1.66 16.20 -7.50
N SER A 41 1.15 15.31 -6.64
CA SER A 41 1.02 15.54 -5.19
C SER A 41 2.39 15.76 -4.53
N MET A 42 3.40 14.96 -4.92
CA MET A 42 4.78 15.14 -4.44
C MET A 42 5.36 16.51 -4.82
N LYS A 43 5.16 16.96 -6.07
CA LYS A 43 5.63 18.29 -6.54
C LYS A 43 4.97 19.43 -5.77
N LYS A 44 3.67 19.31 -5.47
CA LYS A 44 2.91 20.29 -4.67
C LYS A 44 3.20 20.22 -3.17
N ARG A 45 3.98 19.23 -2.73
CA ARG A 45 4.22 18.90 -1.32
C ARG A 45 2.92 18.61 -0.53
N ASP A 46 1.90 18.10 -1.22
CA ASP A 46 0.60 17.76 -0.64
C ASP A 46 0.63 16.33 -0.11
N LEU A 47 0.85 16.19 1.19
CA LEU A 47 0.95 14.89 1.85
C LEU A 47 -0.40 14.15 1.90
N LEU A 48 -1.51 14.87 2.07
CA LEU A 48 -2.84 14.27 2.21
C LEU A 48 -3.31 13.69 0.87
N SER A 49 -3.12 14.44 -0.23
CA SER A 49 -3.44 13.91 -1.56
C SER A 49 -2.53 12.72 -1.89
N LEU A 50 -1.24 12.82 -1.57
CA LEU A 50 -0.30 11.72 -1.80
C LEU A 50 -0.69 10.45 -1.03
N SER A 51 -1.08 10.58 0.25
CA SER A 51 -1.43 9.42 1.08
C SER A 51 -2.70 8.69 0.63
N ASN A 52 -3.62 9.41 -0.03
CA ASN A 52 -4.82 8.81 -0.63
C ASN A 52 -4.54 8.09 -1.97
N GLN A 53 -3.38 8.34 -2.58
CA GLN A 53 -3.00 7.76 -3.88
C GLN A 53 -2.04 6.57 -3.76
N ILE A 54 -1.46 6.33 -2.57
CA ILE A 54 -0.54 5.22 -2.38
C ILE A 54 -1.27 3.89 -2.54
N GLY A 55 -0.60 2.91 -3.16
CA GLY A 55 -1.13 1.57 -3.30
C GLY A 55 -0.04 0.60 -3.72
N ASN A 56 -0.29 -0.70 -3.53
CA ASN A 56 0.60 -1.75 -3.96
C ASN A 56 -0.23 -2.88 -4.61
N VAL A 57 0.00 -3.13 -5.90
CA VAL A 57 -0.72 -4.16 -6.66
C VAL A 57 -0.56 -5.56 -6.08
N LEU A 58 0.55 -5.82 -5.38
CA LEU A 58 0.81 -7.10 -4.71
C LEU A 58 -0.17 -7.38 -3.56
N GLU A 59 -0.86 -6.35 -3.05
CA GLU A 59 -1.92 -6.49 -2.05
C GLU A 59 -3.11 -7.27 -2.56
N SER A 60 -3.36 -7.25 -3.89
CA SER A 60 -4.44 -8.01 -4.53
C SER A 60 -4.35 -9.52 -4.29
N VAL A 61 -3.15 -10.05 -4.05
CA VAL A 61 -2.93 -11.48 -3.78
C VAL A 61 -2.45 -11.75 -2.37
N THR A 62 -1.73 -10.82 -1.75
CA THR A 62 -1.20 -11.01 -0.40
C THR A 62 -2.26 -10.81 0.68
N ILE A 63 -3.18 -9.84 0.52
CA ILE A 63 -4.27 -9.63 1.51
C ILE A 63 -5.23 -10.81 1.56
N PRO A 64 -5.74 -11.36 0.42
CA PRO A 64 -6.60 -12.53 0.49
C PRO A 64 -5.95 -13.75 1.15
N ALA A 65 -4.64 -13.97 0.92
CA ALA A 65 -3.91 -15.07 1.54
C ALA A 65 -3.51 -14.82 3.00
N TYR A 66 -3.34 -13.55 3.39
CA TYR A 66 -2.95 -13.14 4.74
C TYR A 66 -3.84 -11.98 5.22
N PRO A 67 -5.11 -12.22 5.61
CA PRO A 67 -6.10 -11.17 5.91
C PRO A 67 -5.70 -10.22 7.04
N GLN A 68 -4.87 -10.72 7.97
CA GLN A 68 -4.22 -9.94 9.02
C GLN A 68 -3.42 -8.71 8.51
N ILE A 69 -2.95 -8.70 7.26
CA ILE A 69 -2.35 -7.51 6.63
C ILE A 69 -3.39 -6.38 6.55
N ALA A 70 -4.62 -6.67 6.11
CA ALA A 70 -5.69 -5.68 6.08
C ALA A 70 -6.04 -5.18 7.48
N ALA A 71 -6.14 -6.09 8.47
CA ALA A 71 -6.41 -5.71 9.86
C ALA A 71 -5.35 -4.74 10.42
N ILE A 72 -4.07 -4.96 10.11
CA ILE A 72 -2.98 -4.06 10.52
C ILE A 72 -3.11 -2.69 9.82
N LYS A 73 -3.39 -2.68 8.50
CA LYS A 73 -3.59 -1.43 7.75
C LYS A 73 -4.75 -0.62 8.32
N GLU A 74 -5.90 -1.26 8.53
CA GLU A 74 -7.08 -0.62 9.12
C GLU A 74 -6.81 -0.10 10.53
N CYS A 75 -6.10 -0.87 11.36
CA CYS A 75 -5.67 -0.42 12.68
C CYS A 75 -4.82 0.86 12.60
N MET A 76 -3.85 0.93 11.67
CA MET A 76 -3.04 2.14 11.48
C MET A 76 -3.91 3.34 11.08
N LEU A 77 -4.83 3.16 10.13
CA LEU A 77 -5.72 4.21 9.65
C LEU A 77 -6.67 4.70 10.77
N GLN A 78 -7.28 3.78 11.51
CA GLN A 78 -8.17 4.10 12.65
C GLN A 78 -7.44 4.86 13.76
N ASN A 79 -6.11 4.69 13.88
CA ASN A 79 -5.26 5.38 14.85
C ASN A 79 -4.56 6.62 14.27
N GLY A 80 -5.02 7.14 13.13
CA GLY A 80 -4.62 8.46 12.61
C GLY A 80 -3.53 8.45 11.53
N ALA A 81 -3.15 7.30 10.99
CA ALA A 81 -2.31 7.26 9.80
C ALA A 81 -3.07 7.85 8.58
N LEU A 82 -2.40 8.70 7.79
CA LEU A 82 -2.98 9.31 6.58
C LEU A 82 -3.14 8.33 5.41
N GLY A 83 -2.40 7.23 5.44
CA GLY A 83 -2.40 6.17 4.44
C GLY A 83 -1.63 4.96 4.97
N SER A 84 -1.93 3.76 4.45
CA SER A 84 -1.26 2.52 4.83
C SER A 84 -1.20 1.56 3.66
N LEU A 85 -0.08 0.86 3.50
CA LEU A 85 0.17 -0.15 2.46
C LEU A 85 1.16 -1.20 2.96
N MET A 86 1.13 -2.38 2.34
CA MET A 86 2.13 -3.44 2.47
C MET A 86 3.33 -3.13 1.57
N SER A 87 4.55 -3.25 2.12
CA SER A 87 5.82 -3.02 1.42
C SER A 87 6.60 -4.31 1.20
#